data_AF-B3DUN7-F1
#
_entry.id   AF-B3DUN7-F1
#
_cell.length_a   1.000
_cell.length_b   1.000
_cell.length_c   1.000
_cell.angle_alpha   90.00
_cell.angle_beta   90.00
_cell.angle_gamma   90.00
#
_symmetry.space_group_name_H-M   'P 1'
#
loop_
_entity.id
_entity.type
_entity.pdbx_description
1 polymer ?
#
loop_
_entity_poly.entity_id
_entity_poly.type
_entity_poly.pdbx_seq_one_letter_code
_entity_poly.pdbx_strand_id
1 'polypeptide(L)'
;MWRAVVEVPDRIFHRRRLSRKIEAAKVAAGFAPQARLPKGTKLPVSNNRRKSAATLARLHARVANVRADFTHKLTTRLCRKNQAVVIEDLRVKGMLANDRLARAINDVGLGMFRAQIEYKARRYGTRLIIADRWYPSSRLCSVCGRKNEALTLKDRSWTCPECGTRHDRDFNAALNLKRLATATALPVASPSGNSGAAAEMVSAVVGKVTPVRDDSVEESGQEENSAHLCARF
;
A
#
# COMPACT_ATOMS: atom_id res chain seq x y z
N MET A 1 -10.44 23.36 -38.75
CA MET A 1 -9.43 22.33 -38.38
C MET A 1 -10.03 21.47 -37.27
N TRP A 2 -10.17 20.16 -37.52
CA TRP A 2 -11.11 19.26 -36.83
C TRP A 2 -10.66 18.90 -35.40
N ARG A 3 -11.52 19.15 -34.40
CA ARG A 3 -11.40 18.59 -33.04
C ARG A 3 -12.07 17.21 -33.05
N ALA A 4 -11.28 16.14 -32.94
CA ALA A 4 -11.81 14.80 -32.67
C ALA A 4 -12.32 14.76 -31.22
N VAL A 5 -13.63 14.87 -31.03
CA VAL A 5 -14.30 14.54 -29.78
C VAL A 5 -14.40 13.02 -29.73
N VAL A 6 -13.57 12.36 -28.92
CA VAL A 6 -13.78 10.95 -28.58
C VAL A 6 -15.01 10.92 -27.66
N GLU A 7 -16.20 10.74 -28.25
CA GLU A 7 -17.43 10.47 -27.49
C GLU A 7 -17.23 9.16 -26.73
N VAL A 8 -17.00 9.27 -25.42
CA VAL A 8 -17.10 8.12 -24.51
C VAL A 8 -18.59 7.76 -24.44
N PRO A 9 -19.03 6.59 -24.94
CA PRO A 9 -20.45 6.29 -25.01
C PRO A 9 -21.09 6.31 -23.62
N ASP A 10 -22.20 7.01 -23.53
CA ASP A 10 -22.89 7.34 -22.28
C ASP A 10 -23.20 6.07 -21.45
N ARG A 11 -22.99 6.13 -20.12
CA ARG A 11 -23.19 4.98 -19.21
C ARG A 11 -24.60 4.39 -19.29
N ILE A 12 -25.56 5.19 -19.72
CA ILE A 12 -26.98 4.82 -19.92
C ILE A 12 -27.15 3.81 -21.07
N PHE A 13 -26.45 4.00 -22.19
CA PHE A 13 -26.53 3.09 -23.35
C PHE A 13 -25.96 1.71 -23.04
N HIS A 14 -24.84 1.66 -22.31
CA HIS A 14 -24.20 0.40 -21.94
C HIS A 14 -25.05 -0.44 -20.97
N ARG A 15 -25.79 0.22 -20.05
CA ARG A 15 -26.76 -0.42 -19.15
C ARG A 15 -27.93 -1.04 -19.91
N ARG A 16 -28.53 -0.31 -20.86
CA ARG A 16 -29.69 -0.78 -21.65
C ARG A 16 -29.34 -2.02 -22.48
N ARG A 17 -28.16 -2.06 -23.11
CA ARG A 17 -27.70 -3.21 -23.91
C ARG A 17 -27.44 -4.46 -23.04
N LEU A 18 -26.88 -4.27 -21.84
CA LEU A 18 -26.66 -5.36 -20.89
C LEU A 18 -27.99 -5.94 -20.40
N SER A 19 -28.96 -5.08 -20.07
CA SER A 19 -30.30 -5.50 -19.65
C SER A 19 -30.99 -6.35 -20.72
N ARG A 20 -30.96 -5.93 -21.99
CA ARG A 20 -31.53 -6.73 -23.09
C ARG A 20 -30.89 -8.12 -23.23
N LYS A 21 -29.57 -8.22 -23.06
CA LYS A 21 -28.85 -9.51 -23.12
C LYS A 21 -29.21 -10.42 -21.95
N ILE A 22 -29.44 -9.85 -20.76
CA ILE A 22 -29.88 -10.61 -19.58
C ILE A 22 -31.31 -11.12 -19.79
N GLU A 23 -32.22 -10.27 -20.27
CA GLU A 23 -33.60 -10.67 -20.58
C GLU A 23 -33.65 -11.75 -21.67
N ALA A 24 -32.87 -11.61 -22.75
CA ALA A 24 -32.75 -12.66 -23.76
C ALA A 24 -32.21 -13.99 -23.19
N ALA A 25 -31.25 -13.93 -22.25
CA ALA A 25 -30.73 -15.12 -21.58
C ALA A 25 -31.76 -15.78 -20.65
N LYS A 26 -32.67 -15.00 -20.03
CA LYS A 26 -33.80 -15.54 -19.25
C LYS A 26 -34.76 -16.31 -20.15
N VAL A 27 -35.16 -15.72 -21.27
CA VAL A 27 -36.04 -16.35 -22.25
C VAL A 27 -35.42 -17.64 -22.79
N ALA A 28 -34.13 -17.61 -23.14
CA ALA A 28 -33.41 -18.80 -23.60
C ALA A 28 -33.31 -19.91 -22.53
N ALA A 29 -33.41 -19.57 -21.25
CA ALA A 29 -33.45 -20.52 -20.14
C ALA A 29 -34.88 -20.94 -19.76
N GLY A 30 -35.89 -20.56 -20.55
CA GLY A 30 -37.30 -20.93 -20.34
C GLY A 30 -38.06 -20.04 -19.36
N PHE A 31 -37.49 -18.90 -18.94
CA PHE A 31 -38.15 -17.96 -18.03
C PHE A 31 -38.86 -16.84 -18.79
N ALA A 32 -39.98 -16.38 -18.25
CA ALA A 32 -40.69 -15.22 -18.79
C ALA A 32 -39.80 -13.96 -18.77
N PRO A 33 -39.93 -13.07 -19.76
CA PRO A 33 -39.31 -11.74 -19.71
C PRO A 33 -39.68 -11.04 -18.40
N GLN A 34 -38.70 -10.39 -17.77
CA GLN A 34 -38.83 -9.69 -16.49
C GLN A 34 -39.12 -10.58 -15.26
N ALA A 35 -39.16 -11.91 -15.40
CA ALA A 35 -39.31 -12.81 -14.26
C ALA A 35 -38.16 -12.65 -13.25
N ARG A 36 -38.50 -12.77 -11.96
CA ARG A 36 -37.50 -12.90 -10.88
C ARG A 36 -36.98 -14.32 -10.89
N LEU A 37 -35.66 -14.47 -10.97
CA LEU A 37 -35.01 -15.77 -10.95
C LEU A 37 -34.84 -16.25 -9.51
N PRO A 38 -35.07 -17.55 -9.24
CA PRO A 38 -34.71 -18.14 -7.96
C PRO A 38 -33.21 -17.98 -7.68
N LYS A 39 -32.86 -17.94 -6.40
CA LYS A 39 -31.46 -17.82 -5.98
C LYS A 39 -30.67 -19.05 -6.47
N GLY A 40 -29.55 -18.81 -7.15
CA GLY A 40 -28.69 -19.87 -7.68
C GLY A 40 -28.99 -20.30 -9.13
N THR A 41 -30.02 -19.75 -9.77
CA THR A 41 -30.29 -20.02 -11.20
C THR A 41 -29.15 -19.52 -12.08
N LYS A 42 -28.63 -20.41 -12.94
CA LYS A 42 -27.58 -20.09 -13.90
C LYS A 42 -28.20 -19.84 -15.28
N LEU A 43 -28.07 -18.62 -15.78
CA LEU A 43 -28.48 -18.28 -17.15
C LEU A 43 -27.39 -18.66 -18.16
N PRO A 44 -27.76 -19.00 -19.40
CA PRO A 44 -26.81 -19.20 -20.47
C PRO A 44 -26.01 -17.92 -20.73
N VAL A 45 -24.70 -18.06 -20.85
CA VAL A 45 -23.76 -16.96 -21.10
C VAL A 45 -23.22 -17.05 -22.53
N SER A 46 -23.20 -15.91 -23.24
CA SER A 46 -22.69 -15.87 -24.60
C SER A 46 -21.18 -16.17 -24.65
N ASN A 47 -20.71 -16.71 -25.78
CA ASN A 47 -19.29 -17.01 -25.99
C ASN A 47 -18.41 -15.76 -25.84
N ASN A 48 -18.87 -14.58 -26.31
CA ASN A 48 -18.12 -13.34 -26.12
C ASN A 48 -18.00 -12.95 -24.63
N ARG A 49 -19.05 -13.14 -23.83
CA ARG A 49 -18.99 -12.87 -22.39
C ARG A 49 -18.00 -13.81 -21.69
N ARG A 50 -17.97 -15.09 -22.06
CA ARG A 50 -16.99 -16.06 -21.56
C ARG A 50 -15.56 -15.65 -21.90
N LYS A 51 -15.31 -15.27 -23.16
CA LYS A 51 -14.01 -14.76 -23.63
C LYS A 51 -13.57 -13.51 -22.86
N SER A 52 -14.42 -12.49 -22.76
CA SER A 52 -14.11 -11.25 -22.02
C SER A 52 -13.85 -11.51 -20.53
N ALA A 53 -14.64 -12.38 -19.89
CA ALA A 53 -14.43 -12.76 -18.50
C ALA A 53 -13.06 -13.46 -18.29
N ALA A 54 -12.67 -14.35 -19.21
CA ALA A 54 -11.36 -14.99 -19.17
C ALA A 54 -10.21 -13.98 -19.35
N THR A 55 -10.33 -13.04 -20.29
CA THR A 55 -9.34 -11.96 -20.47
C THR A 55 -9.21 -11.09 -19.21
N LEU A 56 -10.35 -10.70 -18.62
CA LEU A 56 -10.36 -9.92 -17.39
C LEU A 56 -9.73 -10.68 -16.21
N ALA A 57 -10.02 -11.99 -16.09
CA ALA A 57 -9.42 -12.83 -15.08
C ALA A 57 -7.90 -12.93 -15.24
N ARG A 58 -7.40 -13.08 -16.48
CA ARG A 58 -5.95 -13.07 -16.78
C ARG A 58 -5.30 -11.75 -16.40
N LEU A 59 -5.95 -10.62 -16.69
CA LEU A 59 -5.45 -9.30 -16.30
C LEU A 59 -5.36 -9.16 -14.78
N HIS A 60 -6.43 -9.53 -14.05
CA HIS A 60 -6.41 -9.49 -12.59
C HIS A 60 -5.35 -10.43 -11.99
N ALA A 61 -5.17 -11.62 -12.56
CA ALA A 61 -4.11 -12.54 -12.14
C ALA A 61 -2.72 -11.93 -12.36
N ARG A 62 -2.47 -11.29 -13.52
CA ARG A 62 -1.22 -10.59 -13.79
C ARG A 62 -0.97 -9.47 -12.77
N VAL A 63 -1.96 -8.62 -12.51
CA VAL A 63 -1.84 -7.53 -11.53
C VAL A 63 -1.62 -8.08 -10.10
N ALA A 64 -2.28 -9.18 -9.73
CA ALA A 64 -2.03 -9.85 -8.45
C ALA A 64 -0.59 -10.39 -8.36
N ASN A 65 -0.09 -11.04 -9.42
CA ASN A 65 1.26 -11.60 -9.46
C ASN A 65 2.34 -10.51 -9.40
N VAL A 66 2.17 -9.39 -10.11
CA VAL A 66 3.10 -8.25 -10.06
C VAL A 66 3.16 -7.67 -8.65
N ARG A 67 2.00 -7.47 -8.01
CA ARG A 67 1.96 -6.98 -6.62
C ARG A 67 2.61 -7.96 -5.65
N ALA A 68 2.31 -9.25 -5.79
CA ALA A 68 2.91 -10.29 -4.96
C ALA A 68 4.43 -10.32 -5.12
N ASP A 69 4.94 -10.30 -6.34
CA ASP A 69 6.37 -10.28 -6.64
C ASP A 69 7.06 -9.05 -6.03
N PHE A 70 6.51 -7.86 -6.24
CA PHE A 70 7.02 -6.61 -5.65
C PHE A 70 7.10 -6.70 -4.12
N THR A 71 5.99 -7.03 -3.46
CA THR A 71 5.96 -7.12 -2.00
C THR A 71 6.89 -8.22 -1.49
N HIS A 72 7.00 -9.35 -2.19
CA HIS A 72 7.92 -10.42 -1.82
C HIS A 72 9.37 -9.95 -1.90
N LYS A 73 9.78 -9.31 -3.00
CA LYS A 73 11.13 -8.77 -3.17
C LYS A 73 11.44 -7.71 -2.11
N LEU A 74 10.52 -6.77 -1.90
CA LEU A 74 10.66 -5.68 -0.93
C LEU A 74 10.82 -6.22 0.50
N THR A 75 9.89 -7.06 0.97
CA THR A 75 9.93 -7.60 2.34
C THR A 75 11.15 -8.51 2.55
N THR A 76 11.55 -9.29 1.54
CA THR A 76 12.79 -10.09 1.61
C THR A 76 14.01 -9.17 1.73
N ARG A 77 14.08 -8.10 0.92
CA ARG A 77 15.18 -7.13 0.99
C ARG A 77 15.25 -6.46 2.36
N LEU A 78 14.11 -6.04 2.91
CA LEU A 78 14.03 -5.40 4.22
C LEU A 78 14.52 -6.32 5.33
N CYS A 79 14.03 -7.57 5.39
CA CYS A 79 14.45 -8.51 6.43
C CYS A 79 15.92 -8.94 6.29
N ARG A 80 16.42 -9.18 5.07
CA ARG A 80 17.80 -9.65 4.88
C ARG A 80 18.86 -8.56 5.12
N LYS A 81 18.55 -7.30 4.82
CA LYS A 81 19.53 -6.21 4.89
C LYS A 81 19.55 -5.49 6.24
N ASN A 82 18.56 -5.70 7.11
CA ASN A 82 18.42 -4.98 8.36
C ASN A 82 18.33 -5.94 9.54
N GLN A 83 18.90 -5.55 10.68
CA GLN A 83 18.79 -6.30 11.94
C GLN A 83 17.40 -6.15 12.57
N ALA A 84 16.78 -4.99 12.39
CA ALA A 84 15.43 -4.69 12.86
C ALA A 84 14.62 -3.94 11.81
N VAL A 85 13.32 -4.17 11.79
CA VAL A 85 12.36 -3.45 10.95
C VAL A 85 11.19 -3.00 11.82
N VAL A 86 10.77 -1.75 11.66
CA VAL A 86 9.61 -1.18 12.35
C VAL A 86 8.50 -0.92 11.34
N ILE A 87 7.28 -1.32 11.70
CA ILE A 87 6.07 -1.05 10.91
C ILE A 87 4.98 -0.48 11.83
N GLU A 88 4.05 0.28 11.26
CA GLU A 88 2.87 0.78 11.99
C GLU A 88 1.75 -0.26 12.06
N ASP A 89 1.03 -0.32 13.19
CA ASP A 89 -0.22 -1.09 13.29
C ASP A 89 -1.40 -0.36 12.62
N LEU A 90 -1.45 -0.42 11.30
CA LEU A 90 -2.56 0.14 10.54
C LEU A 90 -3.83 -0.72 10.64
N ARG A 91 -4.97 -0.08 10.94
CA ARG A 91 -6.30 -0.72 10.90
C ARG A 91 -6.80 -0.86 9.45
N VAL A 92 -6.14 -1.67 8.64
CA VAL A 92 -6.41 -1.82 7.19
C VAL A 92 -7.88 -2.12 6.91
N LYS A 93 -8.50 -3.03 7.67
CA LYS A 93 -9.94 -3.35 7.53
C LYS A 93 -10.84 -2.11 7.70
N GLY A 94 -10.50 -1.22 8.63
CA GLY A 94 -11.24 0.03 8.84
C GLY A 94 -11.00 1.04 7.72
N MET A 95 -9.79 1.12 7.18
CA MET A 95 -9.48 1.99 6.05
C MET A 95 -10.23 1.57 4.77
N LEU A 96 -10.44 0.25 4.60
CA LEU A 96 -11.21 -0.31 3.49
C LEU A 96 -12.72 -0.06 3.56
N ALA A 97 -13.25 0.41 4.70
CA ALA A 97 -14.66 0.76 4.83
C ALA A 97 -15.02 2.04 4.04
N ASN A 98 -14.03 2.83 3.62
CA ASN A 98 -14.24 3.98 2.76
C ASN A 98 -14.11 3.58 1.29
N ASP A 99 -15.24 3.41 0.60
CA ASP A 99 -15.29 2.98 -0.81
C ASP A 99 -14.47 3.88 -1.76
N ARG A 100 -14.31 5.17 -1.44
CA ARG A 100 -13.52 6.10 -2.28
C ARG A 100 -12.03 5.79 -2.24
N LEU A 101 -11.53 5.29 -1.12
CA LEU A 101 -10.10 4.98 -0.91
C LEU A 101 -9.80 3.48 -0.98
N ALA A 102 -10.81 2.63 -0.83
CA ALA A 102 -10.66 1.18 -0.74
C ALA A 102 -9.87 0.59 -1.91
N ARG A 103 -10.10 1.08 -3.14
CA ARG A 103 -9.34 0.63 -4.32
C ARG A 103 -7.85 0.97 -4.18
N ALA A 104 -7.52 2.22 -3.91
CA ALA A 104 -6.13 2.66 -3.77
C ALA A 104 -5.41 1.92 -2.63
N ILE A 105 -6.08 1.72 -1.49
CA ILE A 105 -5.52 0.98 -0.34
C ILE A 105 -5.27 -0.50 -0.70
N ASN A 106 -6.20 -1.14 -1.42
CA ASN A 106 -6.04 -2.53 -1.88
C ASN A 106 -4.93 -2.67 -2.93
N ASP A 107 -4.74 -1.65 -3.78
CA ASP A 107 -3.68 -1.66 -4.79
C ASP A 107 -2.29 -1.62 -4.13
N VAL A 108 -2.13 -0.92 -3.00
CA VAL A 108 -0.88 -0.91 -2.20
C VAL A 108 -0.61 -2.27 -1.51
N GLY A 109 -1.65 -3.01 -1.11
CA GLY A 109 -1.49 -4.36 -0.57
C GLY A 109 -0.92 -4.43 0.87
N LEU A 110 -1.25 -3.45 1.72
CA LEU A 110 -0.72 -3.32 3.10
C LEU A 110 -0.90 -4.59 3.96
N GLY A 111 -2.03 -5.29 3.83
CA GLY A 111 -2.26 -6.55 4.55
C GLY A 111 -1.29 -7.67 4.13
N MET A 112 -1.02 -7.77 2.83
CA MET A 112 -0.06 -8.74 2.29
C MET A 112 1.37 -8.38 2.72
N PHE A 113 1.72 -7.09 2.70
CA PHE A 113 3.01 -6.61 3.20
C PHE A 113 3.26 -7.00 4.66
N ARG A 114 2.28 -6.76 5.55
CA ARG A 114 2.38 -7.14 6.97
C ARG A 114 2.53 -8.66 7.14
N ALA A 115 1.68 -9.45 6.49
CA ALA A 115 1.76 -10.92 6.59
C ALA A 115 3.13 -11.44 6.11
N GLN A 116 3.66 -10.88 5.02
CA GLN A 116 4.94 -11.28 4.49
C GLN A 116 6.12 -10.89 5.38
N ILE A 117 6.10 -9.69 5.95
CA ILE A 117 7.19 -9.24 6.81
C ILE A 117 7.22 -10.01 8.14
N GLU A 118 6.07 -10.37 8.69
CA GLU A 118 5.97 -11.17 9.92
C GLU A 118 6.65 -12.54 9.77
N TYR A 119 6.31 -13.31 8.72
CA TYR A 119 6.95 -14.63 8.55
C TYR A 119 8.42 -14.51 8.10
N LYS A 120 8.79 -13.49 7.31
CA LYS A 120 10.18 -13.33 6.84
C LYS A 120 11.10 -12.82 7.93
N ALA A 121 10.63 -11.93 8.80
CA ALA A 121 11.38 -11.50 9.97
C ALA A 121 11.74 -12.69 10.85
N ARG A 122 10.76 -13.58 11.12
CA ARG A 122 11.00 -14.85 11.81
C ARG A 122 11.99 -15.75 11.06
N ARG A 123 11.86 -15.88 9.73
CA ARG A 123 12.73 -16.72 8.91
C ARG A 123 14.20 -16.26 8.92
N TYR A 124 14.43 -14.95 8.90
CA TYR A 124 15.79 -14.38 8.80
C TYR A 124 16.36 -13.90 10.13
N GLY A 125 15.65 -14.08 11.24
CA GLY A 125 16.07 -13.60 12.56
C GLY A 125 16.04 -12.07 12.71
N THR A 126 15.32 -11.36 11.82
CA THR A 126 15.14 -9.91 11.91
C THR A 126 14.17 -9.56 13.03
N ARG A 127 14.50 -8.61 13.89
CA ARG A 127 13.57 -8.11 14.91
C ARG A 127 12.48 -7.26 14.25
N LEU A 128 11.23 -7.73 14.28
CA LEU A 128 10.08 -6.94 13.84
C LEU A 128 9.46 -6.21 15.04
N ILE A 129 9.35 -4.89 14.95
CA ILE A 129 8.69 -4.04 15.95
C ILE A 129 7.44 -3.45 15.32
N ILE A 130 6.31 -3.65 15.98
CA ILE A 130 5.03 -3.07 15.56
C ILE A 130 4.78 -1.86 16.44
N ALA A 131 4.80 -0.67 15.84
CA ALA A 131 4.44 0.56 16.53
C ALA A 131 2.94 0.54 16.85
N ASP A 132 2.61 0.98 18.07
CA ASP A 132 1.22 1.10 18.50
C ASP A 132 0.43 1.97 17.52
N ARG A 133 -0.85 1.63 17.34
CA ARG A 133 -1.74 2.30 16.40
C ARG A 133 -1.89 3.80 16.68
N TRP A 134 -1.82 4.20 17.95
CA TRP A 134 -1.98 5.58 18.38
C TRP A 134 -0.66 6.32 18.50
N TYR A 135 0.46 5.67 18.15
CA TYR A 135 1.77 6.31 18.11
C TYR A 135 1.76 7.45 17.08
N PRO A 136 2.00 8.71 17.48
CA PRO A 136 1.85 9.86 16.59
C PRO A 136 3.10 10.08 15.71
N SER A 137 3.56 9.04 15.00
CA SER A 137 4.77 9.04 14.17
C SER A 137 4.87 10.27 13.25
N SER A 138 3.80 10.57 12.52
CA SER A 138 3.74 11.67 11.55
C SER A 138 3.52 13.06 12.17
N ARG A 139 3.00 13.10 13.40
CA ARG A 139 2.64 14.35 14.11
C ARG A 139 3.70 14.78 15.12
N LEU A 140 4.59 13.89 15.54
CA LEU A 140 5.70 14.22 16.43
C LEU A 140 6.83 14.87 15.66
N CYS A 141 7.37 15.97 16.15
CA CYS A 141 8.61 16.53 15.62
C CYS A 141 9.76 15.57 15.92
N SER A 142 10.44 15.06 14.88
CA SER A 142 11.62 14.23 15.05
C SER A 142 12.86 15.00 15.50
N VAL A 143 12.75 16.27 15.93
CA VAL A 143 13.86 17.03 16.50
C VAL A 143 13.58 17.27 17.98
N CYS A 144 12.56 18.05 18.32
CA CYS A 144 12.24 18.42 19.70
C CYS A 144 11.17 17.54 20.38
N GLY A 145 10.49 16.63 19.66
CA GLY A 145 9.45 15.78 20.22
C GLY A 145 8.06 16.43 20.36
N ARG A 146 7.90 17.71 20.01
CA ARG A 146 6.60 18.38 20.05
C ARG A 146 5.59 17.71 19.12
N LYS A 147 4.42 17.38 19.66
CA LYS A 147 3.28 16.88 18.89
C LYS A 147 2.52 18.04 18.23
N ASN A 148 2.34 17.96 16.92
CA ASN A 148 1.49 18.84 16.14
C ASN A 148 0.07 18.28 16.07
N GLU A 149 -0.87 18.90 16.78
CA GLU A 149 -2.27 18.45 16.82
C GLU A 149 -3.09 18.94 15.62
N ALA A 150 -2.66 20.02 14.97
CA ALA A 150 -3.35 20.63 13.83
C ALA A 150 -3.08 19.91 12.50
N LEU A 151 -2.13 18.96 12.46
CA LEU A 151 -1.72 18.29 11.24
C LEU A 151 -2.83 17.41 10.65
N THR A 152 -3.21 17.68 9.40
CA THR A 152 -4.22 16.93 8.65
C THR A 152 -3.58 15.93 7.67
N LEU A 153 -4.41 15.04 7.11
CA LEU A 153 -3.95 14.07 6.10
C LEU A 153 -3.51 14.72 4.78
N LYS A 154 -3.94 15.96 4.49
CA LYS A 154 -3.55 16.68 3.27
C LYS A 154 -2.15 17.29 3.37
N ASP A 155 -1.69 17.55 4.58
CA ASP A 155 -0.41 18.21 4.82
C ASP A 155 0.73 17.21 4.61
N ARG A 156 1.48 17.39 3.52
CA ARG A 156 2.65 16.55 3.18
C ARG A 156 3.95 17.11 3.78
N SER A 157 3.98 18.41 4.06
CA SER A 157 5.07 19.06 4.76
C SER A 157 4.54 20.01 5.82
N TRP A 158 5.24 20.15 6.94
CA TRP A 158 4.88 21.08 8.01
C TRP A 158 6.13 21.62 8.71
N THR A 159 6.01 22.80 9.30
CA THR A 159 7.08 23.40 10.10
C THR A 159 6.73 23.24 11.57
N CYS A 160 7.69 22.77 12.37
CA CYS A 160 7.49 22.65 13.80
C CYS A 160 7.31 24.04 14.42
N PRO A 161 6.19 24.29 15.14
CA PRO A 161 5.95 25.61 15.75
C PRO A 161 6.89 25.91 16.91
N GLU A 162 7.58 24.90 17.46
CA GLU A 162 8.46 25.04 18.61
C GLU A 162 9.93 25.22 18.23
N CYS A 163 10.46 24.36 17.36
CA CYS A 163 11.87 24.41 16.95
C CYS A 163 12.11 24.93 15.53
N GLY A 164 11.06 25.30 14.79
CA GLY A 164 11.18 25.84 13.43
C GLY A 164 11.63 24.83 12.35
N THR A 165 11.88 23.56 12.70
CA THR A 165 12.32 22.56 11.72
C THR A 165 11.23 22.26 10.70
N ARG A 166 11.57 22.28 9.42
CA ARG A 166 10.68 21.86 8.33
C ARG A 166 10.75 20.34 8.14
N HIS A 167 9.59 19.70 8.12
CA HIS A 167 9.45 18.26 7.97
C HIS A 167 8.73 17.89 6.66
N ASP A 168 9.25 16.89 5.95
CA ASP A 168 8.41 16.00 5.15
C ASP A 168 7.73 15.00 6.10
N ARG A 169 6.41 14.83 5.96
CA ARG A 169 5.60 14.07 6.92
C ARG A 169 6.02 12.61 7.01
N ASP A 170 6.27 11.97 5.88
CA ASP A 170 6.51 10.53 5.83
C ASP A 170 7.96 10.22 6.25
N PHE A 171 8.92 11.07 5.86
CA PHE A 171 10.30 10.99 6.35
C PHE A 171 10.39 11.22 7.87
N ASN A 172 9.69 12.22 8.38
CA ASN A 172 9.61 12.48 9.82
C ASN A 172 8.98 11.29 10.58
N ALA A 173 7.92 10.70 10.02
CA ALA A 173 7.32 9.48 10.57
C ALA A 173 8.33 8.32 10.64
N ALA A 174 9.11 8.11 9.58
CA ALA A 174 10.16 7.08 9.55
C ALA A 174 11.24 7.32 10.62
N LEU A 175 11.66 8.57 10.84
CA LEU A 175 12.61 8.92 11.91
C LEU A 175 12.04 8.64 13.31
N ASN A 176 10.77 8.96 13.55
CA ASN A 176 10.12 8.69 14.82
C ASN A 176 9.94 7.18 15.05
N LEU A 177 9.56 6.41 14.03
CA LEU A 177 9.51 4.94 14.13
C LEU A 177 10.89 4.33 14.40
N LYS A 178 11.95 4.86 13.81
CA LYS A 178 13.33 4.46 14.12
C LYS A 178 13.69 4.76 15.59
N ARG A 179 13.30 5.92 16.10
CA ARG A 179 13.51 6.29 17.51
C ARG A 179 12.76 5.35 18.45
N LEU A 180 11.50 5.02 18.13
CA LEU A 180 10.72 4.02 18.86
C LEU A 180 11.45 2.67 18.89
N ALA A 181 11.98 2.23 17.74
CA ALA A 181 12.80 1.02 17.65
C ALA A 181 13.95 1.05 18.65
N THR A 182 14.69 2.16 18.71
CA THR A 182 15.90 2.28 19.53
C THR A 182 15.56 2.32 21.02
N ALA A 183 14.52 3.05 21.40
CA ALA A 183 14.03 3.12 22.78
C ALA A 183 13.48 1.78 23.29
N THR A 184 12.86 0.98 22.41
CA THR A 184 12.31 -0.34 22.75
C THR A 184 13.30 -1.50 22.54
N ALA A 185 14.37 -1.31 21.78
CA ALA A 185 15.34 -2.37 21.44
C ALA A 185 16.61 -2.37 22.29
N LEU A 186 16.93 -1.29 23.00
CA LEU A 186 17.98 -1.31 24.01
C LEU A 186 17.33 -1.71 25.35
N PRO A 187 17.73 -2.81 26.02
CA PRO A 187 17.44 -2.93 27.43
C PRO A 187 18.01 -1.66 28.07
N VAL A 188 17.18 -0.95 28.84
CA VAL A 188 17.63 0.12 29.72
C VAL A 188 18.85 -0.43 30.44
N ALA A 189 20.04 0.12 30.15
CA ALA A 189 21.17 -0.10 31.02
C ALA A 189 20.66 0.35 32.39
N SER A 190 20.46 -0.62 33.28
CA SER A 190 20.05 -0.35 34.65
C SER A 190 20.98 0.74 35.18
N PRO A 191 20.48 1.77 35.89
CA PRO A 191 21.36 2.64 36.63
C PRO A 191 21.91 1.79 37.77
N SER A 192 22.99 1.04 37.52
CA SER A 192 23.83 0.53 38.59
C SER A 192 24.49 1.74 39.20
N GLY A 193 23.99 2.17 40.35
CA GLY A 193 24.78 2.98 41.25
C GLY A 193 26.12 2.28 41.47
N ASN A 194 27.21 2.98 41.19
CA ASN A 194 28.13 3.48 42.21
C ASN A 194 29.34 4.15 41.54
N SER A 195 29.89 5.12 42.26
CA SER A 195 31.03 5.98 41.95
C SER A 195 32.32 5.23 41.59
N GLY A 196 33.10 5.77 40.64
CA GLY A 196 34.55 5.58 40.58
C GLY A 196 35.11 5.10 39.23
N ALA A 197 35.80 6.01 38.55
CA ALA A 197 36.98 5.84 37.69
C ALA A 197 37.02 4.77 36.57
N ALA A 198 37.23 5.28 35.35
CA ALA A 198 38.23 4.90 34.33
C ALA A 198 37.61 4.77 32.94
N ALA A 199 38.10 5.63 32.04
CA ALA A 199 37.72 5.68 30.65
C ALA A 199 38.25 4.46 29.90
N GLU A 200 37.38 3.73 29.22
CA GLU A 200 37.77 2.84 28.13
C GLU A 200 36.80 3.04 26.95
N MET A 201 37.34 3.53 25.83
CA MET A 201 36.61 3.77 24.59
C MET A 201 36.27 2.44 23.94
N VAL A 202 34.99 2.05 23.96
CA VAL A 202 34.49 1.00 23.07
C VAL A 202 33.79 1.66 21.89
N SER A 203 34.39 1.48 20.72
CA SER A 203 33.95 2.03 19.44
C SER A 203 32.48 1.72 19.15
N ALA A 204 31.68 2.78 19.00
CA ALA A 204 30.30 2.69 18.55
C ALA A 204 30.26 2.14 17.12
N VAL A 205 29.83 0.88 16.96
CA VAL A 205 29.42 0.36 15.65
C VAL A 205 28.08 0.99 15.31
N VAL A 206 28.12 2.21 14.80
CA VAL A 206 26.98 2.88 14.18
C VAL A 206 26.71 2.14 12.87
N GLY A 207 25.84 1.12 12.93
CA GLY A 207 25.28 0.51 11.74
C GLY A 207 24.67 1.61 10.88
N LYS A 208 25.16 1.78 9.64
CA LYS A 208 24.60 2.75 8.70
C LYS A 208 23.12 2.44 8.47
N VAL A 209 22.26 3.28 9.05
CA VAL A 209 20.82 3.21 8.85
C VAL A 209 20.48 4.05 7.63
N THR A 210 20.22 3.39 6.53
CA THR A 210 19.66 4.02 5.34
C THR A 210 18.15 4.17 5.54
N PRO A 211 17.59 5.40 5.61
CA PRO A 211 16.18 5.55 5.24
C PRO A 211 16.04 4.95 3.84
N VAL A 212 14.94 4.24 3.57
CA VAL A 212 14.67 3.77 2.20
C VAL A 212 14.57 5.02 1.33
N ARG A 213 15.66 5.38 0.67
CA ARG A 213 15.66 6.33 -0.42
C ARG A 213 14.94 5.61 -1.55
N ASP A 214 13.99 6.31 -2.16
CA ASP A 214 13.47 5.91 -3.46
C ASP A 214 14.67 6.05 -4.40
N ASP A 215 15.36 4.94 -4.66
CA ASP A 215 16.33 4.91 -5.74
C ASP A 215 15.50 5.17 -7.00
N SER A 216 15.72 6.35 -7.56
CA SER A 216 15.19 6.80 -8.83
C SER A 216 15.20 5.62 -9.78
N VAL A 217 14.03 5.26 -10.28
CA VAL A 217 13.89 4.32 -11.39
C VAL A 217 14.89 4.74 -12.45
N GLU A 218 15.95 3.97 -12.67
CA GLU A 218 16.76 4.14 -13.86
C GLU A 218 15.82 3.99 -15.05
N GLU A 219 15.72 5.07 -15.82
CA GLU A 219 14.98 5.16 -17.07
C GLU A 219 15.51 4.10 -18.03
N SER A 220 14.90 2.91 -17.97
CA SER A 220 14.97 1.93 -19.05
C SER A 220 13.81 2.25 -19.99
N GLY A 221 14.18 2.70 -21.19
CA GLY A 221 13.29 3.26 -22.21
C GLY A 221 12.04 2.42 -22.50
N GLN A 222 10.92 2.83 -21.92
CA GLN A 222 9.57 2.37 -22.29
C GLN A 222 8.69 3.51 -22.81
N GLU A 223 9.27 4.66 -23.19
CA GLU A 223 8.51 5.80 -23.71
C GLU A 223 7.96 5.60 -25.13
N GLU A 224 8.40 4.60 -25.89
CA GLU A 224 7.91 4.44 -27.28
C GLU A 224 6.62 3.63 -27.44
N ASN A 225 6.04 3.05 -26.38
CA ASN A 225 4.82 2.22 -26.53
C ASN A 225 3.54 2.80 -25.91
N SER A 226 3.57 4.06 -25.47
CA SER A 226 2.37 4.80 -25.04
C SER A 226 1.48 5.20 -26.22
N ALA A 227 2.01 5.28 -27.44
CA ALA A 227 1.25 5.71 -28.62
C ALA A 227 0.45 4.58 -29.30
N HIS A 228 0.72 3.30 -29.01
CA HIS A 228 0.08 2.17 -29.69
C HIS A 228 -1.09 1.51 -28.93
N LEU A 229 -1.38 1.94 -27.69
CA LEU A 229 -2.49 1.39 -26.89
C LEU A 229 -3.83 2.13 -27.08
N CYS A 230 -3.90 3.19 -27.89
CA CYS A 230 -5.14 3.91 -28.21
C CYS A 230 -5.81 3.49 -29.54
N ALA A 231 -5.24 2.59 -30.33
CA ALA A 231 -5.75 2.29 -31.69
C ALA A 231 -6.54 0.97 -31.83
N ARG A 232 -6.81 0.23 -30.76
CA ARG A 232 -7.61 -1.01 -30.82
C ARG A 232 -8.49 -1.21 -29.58
N PHE A 233 -9.47 -0.34 -29.42
CA PHE A 233 -10.72 -0.63 -28.69
C PHE A 233 -11.90 -0.04 -29.44
#